data_AF-D4J5C4-F1
#
_entry.id   AF-D4J5C4-F1
#
_cell.length_a   1.000
_cell.length_b   1.000
_cell.length_c   1.000
_cell.angle_alpha   90.00
_cell.angle_beta   90.00
_cell.angle_gamma   90.00
#
_symmetry.space_group_name_H-M   'P 1'
#
loop_
_entity.id
_entity.type
_entity.pdbx_description
1 polymer ?
#
loop_
_entity_poly.entity_id
_entity_poly.type
_entity_poly.pdbx_seq_one_letter_code
_entity_poly.pdbx_strand_id
1 'polypeptide(L)'
;MKKWMLLLSLVLMIVIVNCGQAQAAEKTATKDITFEELNDENVFIKQSRRGTCTLASSAMIMRRAAMLAGFENWEDITESSVGSVAWREGVGISWTFTYDGVTMTHDYVSSVEDLKKLLEEHPEGIVAYDSNKPHAIALTDYDAETDTFYCSDPAECCAKARVPVSEAIISLENVDVVWYVTSPSNLSAPVMAAAEANEAEENTEAQSVIPEIETAPVTSLDNLSHTELKLEMN
;
A
#
# COMPACT_ATOMS: atom_id res chain seq x y z
N MET A 1 15.41 -3.85 -60.48
CA MET A 1 16.55 -3.52 -59.58
C MET A 1 16.29 -2.26 -58.75
N LYS A 2 16.61 -1.03 -59.21
CA LYS A 2 16.54 0.20 -58.37
C LYS A 2 15.22 0.41 -57.58
N LYS A 3 14.05 0.23 -58.19
CA LYS A 3 12.75 0.35 -57.50
C LYS A 3 12.54 -0.63 -56.34
N TRP A 4 13.12 -1.83 -56.41
CA TRP A 4 12.97 -2.86 -55.36
C TRP A 4 13.90 -2.60 -54.17
N MET A 5 15.08 -2.02 -54.42
CA MET A 5 16.00 -1.59 -53.36
C MET A 5 15.43 -0.43 -52.53
N LEU A 6 14.72 0.52 -53.17
CA LEU A 6 14.04 1.61 -52.48
C LEU A 6 12.90 1.10 -51.59
N LEU A 7 12.12 0.11 -52.05
CA LEU A 7 11.07 -0.54 -51.24
C LEU A 7 11.66 -1.29 -50.04
N LEU A 8 12.74 -2.05 -50.22
CA LEU A 8 13.44 -2.70 -49.09
C LEU A 8 13.96 -1.68 -48.08
N SER A 9 14.56 -0.58 -48.54
CA SER A 9 15.07 0.48 -47.66
C SER A 9 13.99 1.18 -46.86
N LEU A 10 12.80 1.38 -47.46
CA LEU A 10 11.67 2.02 -46.78
C LEU A 10 11.06 1.10 -45.72
N VAL A 11 10.87 -0.19 -46.04
CA VAL A 11 10.38 -1.19 -45.08
C VAL A 11 11.37 -1.38 -43.94
N LEU A 12 12.68 -1.44 -44.23
CA LEU A 12 13.71 -1.56 -43.19
C LEU A 12 13.72 -0.35 -42.25
N MET A 13 13.53 0.88 -42.76
CA MET A 13 13.39 2.06 -41.89
C MET A 13 12.13 2.03 -41.04
N ILE A 14 10.98 1.59 -41.57
CA ILE A 14 9.73 1.45 -40.78
C ILE A 14 9.90 0.42 -39.66
N VAL A 15 10.58 -0.70 -39.92
CA VAL A 15 10.89 -1.71 -38.90
C VAL A 15 11.84 -1.17 -37.84
N ILE A 16 12.88 -0.41 -38.22
CA ILE A 16 13.81 0.21 -37.26
C ILE A 16 13.10 1.27 -36.40
N VAL A 17 12.22 2.08 -36.97
CA VAL A 17 11.44 3.09 -36.22
C VAL A 17 10.46 2.44 -35.24
N ASN A 18 9.73 1.39 -35.65
CA ASN A 18 8.83 0.67 -34.74
C ASN A 18 9.57 -0.17 -33.69
N CYS A 19 10.75 -0.71 -34.00
CA CYS A 19 11.57 -1.47 -33.05
C CYS A 19 12.26 -0.53 -32.03
N GLY A 20 12.57 0.71 -32.43
CA GLY A 20 13.18 1.73 -31.57
C GLY A 20 12.27 2.34 -30.50
N GLN A 21 10.95 2.08 -30.54
CA GLN A 21 10.01 2.54 -29.50
C GLN A 21 9.61 1.45 -28.49
N ALA A 22 10.12 0.23 -28.62
CA ALA A 22 9.76 -0.93 -27.80
C ALA A 22 10.78 -1.25 -26.69
N GLN A 23 11.54 -0.25 -26.24
CA GLN A 23 12.40 -0.34 -25.05
C GLN A 23 12.07 0.83 -24.11
N ALA A 24 10.88 0.78 -23.51
CA ALA A 24 10.72 1.34 -22.19
C ALA A 24 11.67 0.55 -21.28
N ALA A 25 12.68 1.22 -20.74
CA ALA A 25 13.54 0.60 -19.75
C ALA A 25 12.68 0.26 -18.53
N GLU A 26 12.52 -1.03 -18.26
CA GLU A 26 11.92 -1.53 -17.02
C GLU A 26 12.79 -1.03 -15.87
N LYS A 27 12.37 0.08 -15.24
CA LYS A 27 13.05 0.64 -14.07
C LYS A 27 12.75 -0.31 -12.91
N THR A 28 13.59 -1.31 -12.74
CA THR A 28 13.51 -2.25 -11.63
C THR A 28 13.52 -1.47 -10.32
N ALA A 29 12.62 -1.82 -9.40
CA ALA A 29 12.59 -1.18 -8.09
C ALA A 29 13.95 -1.32 -7.40
N THR A 30 14.53 -0.18 -7.00
CA THR A 30 15.88 -0.11 -6.40
C THR A 30 15.88 -0.38 -4.89
N LYS A 31 14.68 -0.47 -4.30
CA LYS A 31 14.41 -0.72 -2.88
C LYS A 31 13.07 -1.46 -2.77
N ASP A 32 13.03 -2.47 -1.91
CA ASP A 32 11.76 -3.10 -1.51
C ASP A 32 10.95 -2.13 -0.63
N ILE A 33 9.69 -1.89 -0.99
CA ILE A 33 8.77 -1.05 -0.22
C ILE A 33 8.12 -1.89 0.87
N THR A 34 8.10 -1.37 2.10
CA THR A 34 7.42 -2.04 3.21
C THR A 34 5.91 -1.79 3.21
N PHE A 35 5.14 -2.66 3.87
CA PHE A 35 3.70 -2.48 4.02
C PHE A 35 3.34 -1.17 4.74
N GLU A 36 4.16 -0.73 5.70
CA GLU A 36 3.96 0.54 6.41
C GLU A 36 4.17 1.73 5.46
N GLU A 37 5.26 1.76 4.69
CA GLU A 37 5.54 2.82 3.72
C GLU A 37 4.44 2.94 2.66
N LEU A 38 3.93 1.81 2.14
CA LEU A 38 2.84 1.80 1.15
C LEU A 38 1.51 2.34 1.70
N ASN A 39 1.37 2.40 3.03
CA ASN A 39 0.18 2.81 3.76
C ASN A 39 0.38 4.09 4.60
N ASP A 40 1.47 4.83 4.39
CA ASP A 40 1.71 6.12 5.04
C ASP A 40 0.64 7.16 4.67
N GLU A 41 0.32 8.07 5.60
CA GLU A 41 -0.72 9.09 5.40
C GLU A 41 -0.46 10.03 4.22
N ASN A 42 0.79 10.17 3.76
CA ASN A 42 1.17 11.01 2.62
C ASN A 42 0.91 10.34 1.27
N VAL A 43 0.77 9.01 1.22
CA VAL A 43 0.33 8.27 0.02
C VAL A 43 -1.10 8.66 -0.34
N PHE A 44 -1.98 8.77 0.66
CA PHE A 44 -3.39 9.07 0.48
C PHE A 44 -3.67 10.56 0.22
N ILE A 45 -4.77 10.87 -0.47
CA ILE A 45 -5.22 12.26 -0.73
C ILE A 45 -6.75 12.39 -0.64
N LYS A 46 -7.23 13.61 -0.45
CA LYS A 46 -8.65 13.97 -0.48
C LYS A 46 -9.04 14.55 -1.83
N GLN A 47 -10.30 14.34 -2.22
CA GLN A 47 -10.85 14.86 -3.46
C GLN A 47 -11.01 16.39 -3.40
N SER A 48 -10.48 17.09 -4.40
CA SER A 48 -10.49 18.56 -4.51
C SER A 48 -11.91 19.15 -4.54
N ARG A 49 -12.88 18.36 -5.01
CA ARG A 49 -14.30 18.70 -5.06
C ARG A 49 -15.19 17.47 -5.11
N ARG A 50 -16.48 17.63 -4.77
CA ARG A 50 -17.49 16.58 -4.98
C ARG A 50 -17.49 16.09 -6.44
N GLY A 51 -17.56 14.77 -6.63
CA GLY A 51 -17.56 14.13 -7.95
C GLY A 51 -16.19 13.81 -8.56
N THR A 52 -15.07 14.08 -7.86
CA THR A 52 -13.70 13.72 -8.31
C THR A 52 -13.07 12.56 -7.53
N CYS A 53 -13.89 11.81 -6.77
CA CYS A 53 -13.43 10.66 -5.98
C CYS A 53 -12.74 9.58 -6.83
N THR A 54 -13.16 9.34 -8.07
CA THR A 54 -12.44 8.43 -8.97
C THR A 54 -11.04 8.93 -9.31
N LEU A 55 -10.84 10.23 -9.57
CA LEU A 55 -9.49 10.79 -9.81
C LEU A 55 -8.60 10.70 -8.56
N ALA A 56 -9.14 11.03 -7.39
CA ALA A 56 -8.40 10.98 -6.14
C ALA A 56 -8.00 9.54 -5.80
N SER A 57 -8.93 8.60 -5.90
CA SER A 57 -8.67 7.17 -5.69
C SER A 57 -7.68 6.60 -6.72
N SER A 58 -7.82 6.95 -8.00
CA SER A 58 -6.83 6.56 -9.02
C SER A 58 -5.45 7.10 -8.70
N ALA A 59 -5.31 8.37 -8.28
CA ALA A 59 -4.03 8.92 -7.88
C ALA A 59 -3.42 8.17 -6.67
N MET A 60 -4.23 7.78 -5.67
CA MET A 60 -3.75 6.97 -4.53
C MET A 60 -3.24 5.59 -4.96
N ILE A 61 -3.95 4.88 -5.84
CA ILE A 61 -3.50 3.58 -6.37
C ILE A 61 -2.26 3.74 -7.28
N MET A 62 -2.23 4.76 -8.14
CA MET A 62 -1.07 5.03 -9.00
C MET A 62 0.19 5.41 -8.21
N ARG A 63 0.05 6.10 -7.08
CA ARG A 63 1.15 6.34 -6.13
C ARG A 63 1.71 5.04 -5.58
N ARG A 64 0.83 4.15 -5.08
CA ARG A 64 1.22 2.83 -4.56
C ARG A 64 1.94 2.00 -5.62
N ALA A 65 1.44 1.98 -6.84
CA ALA A 65 2.08 1.31 -7.97
C ALA A 65 3.46 1.90 -8.32
N ALA A 66 3.56 3.24 -8.36
CA ALA A 66 4.81 3.95 -8.59
C ALA A 66 5.85 3.65 -7.49
N MET A 67 5.43 3.59 -6.22
CA MET A 67 6.29 3.16 -5.11
C MET A 67 6.79 1.73 -5.28
N LEU A 68 5.90 0.77 -5.52
CA LEU A 68 6.25 -0.65 -5.76
C LEU A 68 7.17 -0.83 -6.99
N ALA A 69 7.11 0.09 -7.96
CA ALA A 69 8.00 0.13 -9.12
C ALA A 69 9.31 0.93 -8.90
N GLY A 70 9.55 1.49 -7.71
CA GLY A 70 10.73 2.30 -7.41
C GLY A 70 10.78 3.64 -8.15
N PHE A 71 9.63 4.26 -8.43
CA PHE A 71 9.56 5.60 -9.00
C PHE A 71 9.69 6.62 -7.86
N GLU A 72 10.82 7.34 -7.84
CA GLU A 72 11.19 8.24 -6.73
C GLU A 72 10.27 9.45 -6.60
N ASN A 73 9.62 9.83 -7.69
CA ASN A 73 8.75 11.01 -7.81
C ASN A 73 7.25 10.65 -7.73
N TRP A 74 6.89 9.55 -7.07
CA TRP A 74 5.49 9.13 -6.89
C TRP A 74 4.60 10.24 -6.29
N GLU A 75 5.16 11.14 -5.49
CA GLU A 75 4.44 12.28 -4.89
C GLU A 75 3.83 13.24 -5.94
N ASP A 76 4.46 13.38 -7.11
CA ASP A 76 3.99 14.23 -8.23
C ASP A 76 2.71 13.70 -8.88
N ILE A 77 2.37 12.43 -8.64
CA ILE A 77 1.06 11.86 -8.96
C ILE A 77 0.04 12.50 -8.02
N THR A 78 -0.81 13.36 -8.55
CA THR A 78 -1.84 14.09 -7.81
C THR A 78 -3.17 13.96 -8.54
N GLU A 79 -4.29 14.25 -7.87
CA GLU A 79 -5.59 14.30 -8.53
C GLU A 79 -5.58 15.25 -9.76
N SER A 80 -4.85 16.37 -9.68
CA SER A 80 -4.74 17.32 -10.80
C SER A 80 -3.88 16.79 -11.94
N SER A 81 -2.78 16.08 -11.66
CA SER A 81 -1.91 15.56 -12.72
C SER A 81 -2.51 14.33 -13.40
N VAL A 82 -3.13 13.41 -12.64
CA VAL A 82 -4.00 12.35 -13.19
C VAL A 82 -5.17 12.95 -13.97
N GLY A 83 -5.84 13.96 -13.42
CA GLY A 83 -6.94 14.67 -14.07
C GLY A 83 -6.57 15.26 -15.43
N SER A 84 -5.33 15.71 -15.62
CA SER A 84 -4.85 16.28 -16.89
C SER A 84 -4.82 15.31 -18.07
N VAL A 85 -4.75 14.00 -17.80
CA VAL A 85 -4.75 12.94 -18.82
C VAL A 85 -6.01 12.06 -18.81
N ALA A 86 -6.65 11.92 -17.65
CA ALA A 86 -7.76 10.98 -17.45
C ALA A 86 -9.14 11.65 -17.52
N TRP A 87 -9.28 12.92 -17.13
CA TRP A 87 -10.59 13.54 -16.95
C TRP A 87 -11.16 14.17 -18.22
N ARG A 88 -12.45 13.96 -18.48
CA ARG A 88 -13.21 14.69 -19.50
C ARG A 88 -14.44 15.36 -18.88
N GLU A 89 -14.54 16.68 -19.08
CA GLU A 89 -15.64 17.48 -18.58
C GLU A 89 -16.99 16.96 -19.09
N GLY A 90 -17.97 16.85 -18.19
CA GLY A 90 -19.29 16.30 -18.48
C GLY A 90 -19.35 14.78 -18.68
N VAL A 91 -18.21 14.07 -18.63
CA VAL A 91 -18.15 12.60 -18.80
C VAL A 91 -17.59 11.89 -17.56
N GLY A 92 -16.53 12.44 -16.96
CA GLY A 92 -15.84 11.84 -15.81
C GLY A 92 -14.44 11.33 -16.16
N ILE A 93 -13.98 10.32 -15.42
CA ILE A 93 -12.67 9.68 -15.65
C ILE A 93 -12.72 8.77 -16.89
N SER A 94 -11.59 8.63 -17.57
CA SER A 94 -11.45 7.73 -18.72
C SER A 94 -11.31 6.27 -18.27
N TRP A 95 -11.78 5.37 -19.12
CA TRP A 95 -11.73 3.91 -18.93
C TRP A 95 -10.31 3.32 -18.90
N THR A 96 -9.37 3.96 -19.59
CA THR A 96 -7.95 3.60 -19.62
C THR A 96 -7.15 4.89 -19.77
N PHE A 97 -6.07 5.06 -19.00
CA PHE A 97 -5.21 6.23 -19.05
C PHE A 97 -3.83 5.94 -18.47
N THR A 98 -2.82 6.70 -18.89
CA THR A 98 -1.44 6.58 -18.43
C THR A 98 -0.96 7.93 -17.92
N TYR A 99 -0.37 7.95 -16.72
CA TYR A 99 0.38 9.08 -16.19
C TYR A 99 1.72 8.57 -15.63
N ASP A 100 2.80 9.22 -16.03
CA ASP A 100 4.18 8.96 -15.55
C ASP A 100 4.58 7.48 -15.45
N GLY A 101 4.38 6.74 -16.54
CA GLY A 101 4.70 5.30 -16.63
C GLY A 101 3.66 4.35 -16.03
N VAL A 102 2.76 4.85 -15.17
CA VAL A 102 1.67 4.05 -14.58
C VAL A 102 0.42 4.11 -15.47
N THR A 103 -0.13 2.95 -15.85
CA THR A 103 -1.32 2.81 -16.69
C THR A 103 -2.45 2.12 -15.94
N MET A 104 -3.55 2.85 -15.76
CA MET A 104 -4.80 2.33 -15.22
C MET A 104 -5.68 1.80 -16.37
N THR A 105 -6.36 0.69 -16.15
CA THR A 105 -7.55 0.27 -16.91
C THR A 105 -8.72 0.05 -15.95
N HIS A 106 -9.89 -0.30 -16.49
CA HIS A 106 -11.07 -0.71 -15.74
C HIS A 106 -11.46 -2.15 -16.05
N ASP A 107 -12.33 -2.71 -15.21
CA ASP A 107 -13.24 -3.80 -15.56
C ASP A 107 -14.54 -3.68 -14.73
N TYR A 108 -15.50 -4.56 -15.00
CA TYR A 108 -16.70 -4.74 -14.20
C TYR A 108 -16.55 -5.91 -13.23
N VAL A 109 -17.14 -5.78 -12.05
CA VAL A 109 -17.17 -6.82 -11.01
C VAL A 109 -18.60 -7.10 -10.58
N SER A 110 -18.82 -8.26 -9.95
CA SER A 110 -20.16 -8.74 -9.60
C SER A 110 -20.31 -9.24 -8.17
N SER A 111 -19.21 -9.33 -7.43
CA SER A 111 -19.16 -9.88 -6.09
C SER A 111 -17.95 -9.35 -5.30
N VAL A 112 -18.05 -9.45 -3.97
CA VAL A 112 -16.92 -9.19 -3.05
C VAL A 112 -15.76 -10.17 -3.29
N GLU A 113 -16.02 -11.38 -3.80
CA GLU A 113 -14.98 -12.37 -4.13
C GLU A 113 -14.14 -11.95 -5.35
N ASP A 114 -14.77 -11.31 -6.36
CA ASP A 114 -14.04 -10.71 -7.49
C ASP A 114 -13.04 -9.65 -6.99
N LEU A 115 -13.41 -8.88 -5.96
CA LEU A 115 -12.54 -7.90 -5.32
C LEU A 115 -11.39 -8.54 -4.53
N LYS A 116 -11.64 -9.64 -3.80
CA LYS A 116 -10.56 -10.39 -3.12
C LYS A 116 -9.51 -10.86 -4.12
N LYS A 117 -9.95 -11.51 -5.20
CA LYS A 117 -9.07 -11.98 -6.28
C LYS A 117 -8.28 -10.83 -6.94
N LEU A 118 -8.93 -9.70 -7.21
CA LEU A 118 -8.22 -8.54 -7.79
C LEU A 118 -7.14 -8.00 -6.84
N LEU A 119 -7.36 -7.96 -5.53
CA LEU A 119 -6.34 -7.52 -4.56
C LEU A 119 -5.16 -8.51 -4.45
N GLU A 120 -5.37 -9.80 -4.70
CA GLU A 120 -4.27 -10.78 -4.82
C GLU A 120 -3.42 -10.53 -6.08
N GLU A 121 -4.03 -10.06 -7.17
CA GLU A 121 -3.38 -9.74 -8.45
C GLU A 121 -2.77 -8.32 -8.47
N HIS A 122 -3.24 -7.42 -7.60
CA HIS A 122 -2.90 -5.99 -7.53
C HIS A 122 -2.44 -5.57 -6.12
N PRO A 123 -1.16 -5.79 -5.74
CA PRO A 123 -0.63 -5.39 -4.42
C PRO A 123 -0.59 -3.87 -4.19
N GLU A 124 -0.67 -3.08 -5.25
CA GLU A 124 -0.91 -1.63 -5.20
C GLU A 124 -2.34 -1.27 -4.76
N GLY A 125 -3.26 -2.23 -4.73
CA GLY A 125 -4.69 -2.04 -4.52
C GLY A 125 -5.45 -1.70 -5.80
N ILE A 126 -6.76 -1.48 -5.66
CA ILE A 126 -7.66 -1.14 -6.77
C ILE A 126 -8.56 0.04 -6.42
N VAL A 127 -9.03 0.79 -7.42
CA VAL A 127 -10.14 1.71 -7.24
C VAL A 127 -11.43 0.91 -7.29
N ALA A 128 -12.25 0.99 -6.26
CA ALA A 128 -13.58 0.38 -6.21
C ALA A 128 -14.66 1.48 -6.28
N TYR A 129 -15.67 1.31 -7.14
CA TYR A 129 -16.74 2.28 -7.38
C TYR A 129 -18.13 1.64 -7.29
N ASP A 130 -19.03 2.28 -6.53
CA ASP A 130 -20.46 1.97 -6.45
C ASP A 130 -21.23 2.94 -7.36
N SER A 131 -21.76 2.45 -8.48
CA SER A 131 -22.54 3.28 -9.41
C SER A 131 -23.95 3.62 -8.91
N ASN A 132 -24.50 2.86 -7.96
CA ASN A 132 -25.80 3.13 -7.34
C ASN A 132 -25.70 4.27 -6.30
N LYS A 133 -24.53 4.42 -5.68
CA LYS A 133 -24.16 5.53 -4.80
C LYS A 133 -22.87 6.21 -5.31
N PRO A 134 -22.92 6.92 -6.48
CA PRO A 134 -21.76 7.38 -7.26
C PRO A 134 -20.56 7.90 -6.46
N HIS A 135 -19.67 6.98 -6.08
CA HIS A 135 -18.50 7.26 -5.25
C HIS A 135 -17.45 6.16 -5.39
N ALA A 136 -16.17 6.55 -5.33
CA ALA A 136 -15.03 5.65 -5.43
C ALA A 136 -14.11 5.75 -4.22
N ILE A 137 -13.52 4.63 -3.84
CA ILE A 137 -12.47 4.51 -2.81
C ILE A 137 -11.23 3.85 -3.40
N ALA A 138 -10.07 4.08 -2.79
CA ALA A 138 -8.89 3.26 -3.03
C ALA A 138 -8.95 2.07 -2.08
N LEU A 139 -9.34 0.89 -2.57
CA LEU A 139 -9.33 -0.36 -1.83
C LEU A 139 -7.90 -0.88 -1.81
N THR A 140 -7.26 -0.95 -0.64
CA THR A 140 -5.82 -1.09 -0.53
C THR A 140 -5.35 -2.54 -0.44
N ASP A 141 -6.06 -3.35 0.35
CA ASP A 141 -5.68 -4.71 0.73
C ASP A 141 -6.82 -5.40 1.51
N TYR A 142 -6.66 -6.70 1.75
CA TYR A 142 -7.58 -7.54 2.50
C TYR A 142 -6.79 -8.38 3.51
N ASP A 143 -7.19 -8.33 4.77
CA ASP A 143 -6.65 -9.16 5.85
C ASP A 143 -7.50 -10.44 5.99
N ALA A 144 -6.88 -11.58 5.70
CA ALA A 144 -7.50 -12.90 5.78
C ALA A 144 -7.64 -13.44 7.22
N GLU A 145 -6.90 -12.92 8.21
CA GLU A 145 -7.04 -13.33 9.61
C GLU A 145 -8.27 -12.70 10.25
N THR A 146 -8.62 -11.47 9.84
CA THR A 146 -9.76 -10.71 10.36
C THR A 146 -10.95 -10.59 9.39
N ASP A 147 -10.88 -11.20 8.20
CA ASP A 147 -11.84 -11.06 7.08
C ASP A 147 -12.19 -9.59 6.79
N THR A 148 -11.18 -8.71 6.88
CA THR A 148 -11.37 -7.25 6.82
C THR A 148 -10.69 -6.66 5.60
N PHE A 149 -11.48 -6.01 4.75
CA PHE A 149 -10.97 -5.14 3.69
C PHE A 149 -10.57 -3.77 4.25
N TYR A 150 -9.50 -3.21 3.71
CA TYR A 150 -9.01 -1.89 4.05
C TYR A 150 -9.02 -0.97 2.82
N CYS A 151 -9.21 0.32 3.07
CA CYS A 151 -9.31 1.33 2.02
C CYS A 151 -8.88 2.71 2.51
N SER A 152 -8.75 3.65 1.56
CA SER A 152 -8.83 5.08 1.81
C SER A 152 -9.99 5.67 1.02
N ASP A 153 -10.94 6.29 1.72
CA ASP A 153 -12.05 7.02 1.11
C ASP A 153 -11.62 8.49 0.88
N PRO A 154 -11.61 9.00 -0.37
CA PRO A 154 -11.16 10.36 -0.67
C PRO A 154 -12.13 11.46 -0.20
N ALA A 155 -13.30 11.12 0.33
CA ALA A 155 -14.26 12.11 0.82
C ALA A 155 -13.75 12.87 2.05
N GLU A 156 -14.08 14.17 2.10
CA GLU A 156 -13.65 15.12 3.14
C GLU A 156 -14.06 14.72 4.57
N CYS A 157 -15.15 13.96 4.73
CA CYS A 157 -15.64 13.51 6.02
C CYS A 157 -14.98 12.23 6.56
N CYS A 158 -14.16 11.55 5.76
CA CYS A 158 -13.50 10.30 6.12
C CYS A 158 -12.03 10.53 6.52
N ALA A 159 -11.37 9.58 7.18
CA ALA A 159 -9.95 9.66 7.49
C ALA A 159 -9.07 9.76 6.23
N LYS A 160 -7.90 10.39 6.32
CA LYS A 160 -6.88 10.45 5.23
C LYS A 160 -5.81 9.38 5.47
N ALA A 161 -6.24 8.13 5.60
CA ALA A 161 -5.42 6.99 6.01
C ALA A 161 -6.03 5.67 5.49
N ARG A 162 -5.29 4.58 5.62
CA ARG A 162 -5.84 3.22 5.52
C ARG A 162 -6.76 2.94 6.71
N VAL A 163 -8.04 2.68 6.45
CA VAL A 163 -9.07 2.34 7.45
C VAL A 163 -9.87 1.10 7.02
N PRO A 164 -10.50 0.37 7.95
CA PRO A 164 -11.44 -0.69 7.60
C PRO A 164 -12.57 -0.16 6.69
N VAL A 165 -12.98 -0.95 5.70
CA VAL A 165 -13.98 -0.53 4.70
C VAL A 165 -15.35 -0.16 5.30
N SER A 166 -15.64 -0.60 6.53
CA SER A 166 -16.82 -0.17 7.29
C SER A 166 -16.86 1.34 7.60
N GLU A 167 -15.75 2.06 7.45
CA GLU A 167 -15.67 3.52 7.59
C GLU A 167 -15.82 4.28 6.24
N ALA A 168 -15.90 3.55 5.12
CA ALA A 168 -16.11 4.12 3.80
C ALA A 168 -17.57 4.57 3.57
N ILE A 169 -17.76 5.43 2.58
CA ILE A 169 -19.10 5.86 2.16
C ILE A 169 -19.86 4.75 1.43
N ILE A 170 -19.19 3.79 0.79
CA ILE A 170 -19.81 2.73 -0.03
C ILE A 170 -19.70 1.36 0.64
N SER A 171 -20.56 0.42 0.20
CA SER A 171 -20.46 -1.00 0.58
C SER A 171 -19.86 -1.79 -0.58
N LEU A 172 -18.97 -2.74 -0.28
CA LEU A 172 -18.34 -3.58 -1.32
C LEU A 172 -19.36 -4.46 -2.08
N GLU A 173 -20.47 -4.82 -1.44
CA GLU A 173 -21.60 -5.55 -2.07
C GLU A 173 -22.27 -4.78 -3.22
N ASN A 174 -22.05 -3.46 -3.31
CA ASN A 174 -22.61 -2.60 -4.36
C ASN A 174 -21.55 -2.16 -5.41
N VAL A 175 -20.29 -2.54 -5.24
CA VAL A 175 -19.22 -2.16 -6.17
C VAL A 175 -19.44 -2.93 -7.48
N ASP A 176 -19.54 -2.19 -8.58
CA ASP A 176 -19.84 -2.73 -9.91
C ASP A 176 -18.78 -2.38 -10.97
N VAL A 177 -17.94 -1.38 -10.69
CA VAL A 177 -16.82 -0.97 -11.55
C VAL A 177 -15.54 -0.84 -10.73
N VAL A 178 -14.43 -1.32 -11.29
CA VAL A 178 -13.09 -1.16 -10.72
C VAL A 178 -12.14 -0.47 -11.69
N TRP A 179 -11.07 0.14 -11.17
CA TRP A 179 -9.88 0.45 -11.95
C TRP A 179 -8.62 -0.12 -11.28
N TYR A 180 -7.71 -0.70 -12.06
CA TYR A 180 -6.47 -1.33 -11.59
C TYR A 180 -5.29 -1.06 -12.53
N VAL A 181 -4.06 -1.30 -12.08
CA VAL A 181 -2.85 -1.01 -12.86
C VAL A 181 -2.51 -2.16 -13.81
N THR A 182 -2.09 -1.83 -15.02
CA THR A 182 -1.63 -2.80 -16.04
C THR A 182 -0.18 -2.57 -16.48
N SER A 183 0.40 -1.43 -16.12
CA SER A 183 1.81 -1.09 -16.29
C SER A 183 2.20 -0.12 -15.17
N PRO A 184 3.34 -0.30 -14.49
CA PRO A 184 4.22 -1.47 -14.54
C PRO A 184 3.46 -2.75 -14.17
N SER A 185 3.82 -3.88 -14.77
CA SER A 185 3.16 -5.18 -14.56
C SER A 185 3.97 -6.05 -13.61
N ASN A 186 3.32 -7.04 -12.99
CA ASN A 186 3.93 -7.96 -12.02
C ASN A 186 4.60 -7.22 -10.84
N LEU A 187 3.93 -6.19 -10.31
CA LEU A 187 4.35 -5.51 -9.09
C LEU A 187 4.47 -6.54 -7.96
N SER A 188 5.54 -6.44 -7.17
CA SER A 188 5.74 -7.32 -6.02
C SER A 188 4.92 -6.83 -4.83
N ALA A 189 4.41 -7.76 -4.02
CA ALA A 189 3.76 -7.43 -2.77
C ALA A 189 4.73 -6.66 -1.84
N PRO A 190 4.24 -5.68 -1.06
CA PRO A 190 5.09 -4.96 -0.11
C PRO A 190 5.64 -5.90 0.96
N VAL A 191 6.85 -5.61 1.43
CA VAL A 191 7.51 -6.41 2.46
C VAL A 191 6.86 -6.14 3.81
N MET A 192 6.36 -7.19 4.47
CA MET A 192 5.98 -7.10 5.88
C MET A 192 7.25 -6.86 6.69
N ALA A 193 7.30 -5.74 7.42
CA ALA A 193 8.45 -5.44 8.26
C ALA A 193 8.65 -6.57 9.28
N ALA A 194 9.82 -7.18 9.29
CA ALA A 194 10.15 -8.17 10.32
C ALA A 194 10.11 -7.45 11.67
N ALA A 195 9.28 -7.93 12.59
CA ALA A 195 9.29 -7.43 13.96
C ALA A 195 10.70 -7.63 14.51
N GLU A 196 11.40 -6.53 14.82
CA GLU A 196 12.77 -6.57 15.31
C GLU A 196 12.81 -7.36 16.62
N ALA A 197 13.29 -8.60 16.53
CA ALA A 197 13.56 -9.42 17.70
C ALA A 197 14.70 -8.75 18.47
N ASN A 198 14.36 -8.10 19.57
CA ASN A 198 15.32 -7.61 20.55
C ASN A 198 16.07 -8.81 21.14
N GLU A 199 17.22 -9.14 20.56
CA GLU A 199 18.19 -10.09 21.11
C GLU A 199 18.85 -9.49 22.36
N ALA A 200 18.11 -9.56 23.48
CA ALA A 200 18.69 -9.39 24.79
C ALA A 200 19.56 -10.63 25.10
N GLU A 201 20.87 -10.53 24.85
CA GLU A 201 21.85 -11.55 25.24
C GLU A 201 21.88 -11.73 26.78
N GLU A 202 21.13 -12.70 27.29
CA GLU A 202 21.29 -13.18 28.67
C GLU A 202 22.54 -14.08 28.76
N ASN A 203 23.71 -13.46 28.95
CA ASN A 203 24.95 -14.21 29.22
C ASN A 203 24.85 -14.95 30.57
N THR A 204 24.57 -16.24 30.49
CA THR A 204 24.58 -17.17 31.62
C THR A 204 25.87 -18.00 31.64
N GLU A 205 27.00 -17.42 32.05
CA GLU A 205 28.20 -18.20 32.39
C GLU A 205 28.36 -18.38 33.90
N ALA A 206 27.98 -19.58 34.37
CA ALA A 206 28.35 -20.06 35.69
C ALA A 206 29.76 -20.68 35.64
N GLN A 207 30.71 -20.13 36.41
CA GLN A 207 31.97 -20.83 36.66
C GLN A 207 32.40 -20.75 38.13
N SER A 208 32.70 -21.92 38.69
CA SER A 208 32.96 -22.13 40.12
C SER A 208 34.43 -21.98 40.47
N VAL A 209 34.71 -21.33 41.62
CA VAL A 209 35.96 -21.52 42.37
C VAL A 209 35.63 -21.48 43.87
N ILE A 210 36.08 -22.49 44.61
CA ILE A 210 36.09 -22.52 46.09
C ILE A 210 37.56 -22.52 46.52
N PRO A 211 37.92 -21.81 47.61
CA PRO A 211 38.59 -22.52 48.71
C PRO A 211 38.04 -22.17 50.11
N GLU A 212 38.07 -23.17 51.00
CA GLU A 212 38.07 -23.06 52.48
C GLU A 212 39.22 -22.15 53.00
N ILE A 213 39.26 -21.61 54.23
CA ILE A 213 38.61 -21.86 55.54
C ILE A 213 38.16 -20.48 56.16
N GLU A 214 37.70 -20.25 57.41
CA GLU A 214 37.80 -20.97 58.71
C GLU A 214 36.59 -20.68 59.66
N THR A 215 36.81 -20.59 60.97
CA THR A 215 35.80 -20.78 62.05
C THR A 215 35.36 -19.51 62.81
N ALA A 216 34.02 -19.29 62.89
CA ALA A 216 33.11 -19.15 64.07
C ALA A 216 33.58 -18.50 65.42
N PRO A 217 32.70 -18.16 66.42
CA PRO A 217 31.23 -18.41 66.54
C PRO A 217 30.35 -17.28 67.21
N VAL A 218 29.02 -17.56 67.35
CA VAL A 218 27.95 -16.96 68.23
C VAL A 218 27.63 -15.44 68.13
N THR A 219 26.45 -14.88 68.46
CA THR A 219 25.20 -15.27 69.20
C THR A 219 23.94 -14.75 68.45
N SER A 220 22.86 -15.52 68.24
CA SER A 220 21.65 -15.66 69.11
C SER A 220 20.92 -14.37 69.52
N LEU A 221 19.67 -14.18 69.04
CA LEU A 221 18.42 -13.93 69.82
C LEU A 221 17.34 -13.15 69.02
N ASP A 222 16.15 -13.75 68.93
CA ASP A 222 14.79 -13.23 69.10
C ASP A 222 14.52 -11.70 68.99
N ASN A 223 13.42 -11.29 68.33
CA ASN A 223 12.10 -11.21 68.97
C ASN A 223 11.01 -10.62 68.04
N LEU A 224 9.75 -10.89 68.38
CA LEU A 224 8.53 -10.30 67.82
C LEU A 224 8.42 -8.79 68.15
N SER A 225 7.68 -8.01 67.34
CA SER A 225 6.32 -7.58 67.75
C SER A 225 5.63 -6.62 66.76
N HIS A 226 4.31 -6.77 66.67
CA HIS A 226 3.30 -5.81 66.20
C HIS A 226 3.65 -4.32 66.25
N THR A 227 3.17 -3.59 65.24
CA THR A 227 2.20 -2.50 65.49
C THR A 227 1.19 -2.36 64.34
N GLU A 228 -0.10 -2.35 64.66
CA GLU A 228 -1.12 -1.78 63.77
C GLU A 228 -0.99 -0.24 63.75
N LEU A 229 -1.27 0.41 62.61
CA LEU A 229 -1.78 1.78 62.64
C LEU A 229 -2.93 1.98 61.64
N LYS A 230 -4.09 2.11 62.28
CA LYS A 230 -5.45 2.37 61.83
C LYS A 230 -5.62 3.71 61.08
N LEU A 231 -6.64 3.75 60.20
CA LEU A 231 -7.53 4.91 59.91
C LEU A 231 -6.85 6.16 59.25
N GLU A 232 -7.52 7.05 58.50
CA GLU A 232 -8.95 7.30 58.26
C GLU A 232 -9.30 7.49 56.77
N MET A 233 -10.60 7.36 56.46
CA MET A 233 -11.22 7.82 55.22
C MET A 233 -11.36 9.34 55.18
N ASN A 234 -11.29 9.91 53.97
CA ASN A 234 -12.20 10.95 53.49
C ASN A 234 -12.36 10.78 51.97
#